data_AF-A0AAU3CTG6-F1
#
_entry.id   AF-A0AAU3CTG6-F1
#
_cell.length_a   1.000
_cell.length_b   1.000
_cell.length_c   1.000
_cell.angle_alpha   90.00
_cell.angle_beta   90.00
_cell.angle_gamma   90.00
#
_symmetry.space_group_name_H-M   'P 1'
#
loop_
_entity.id
_entity.type
_entity.pdbx_description
1 polymer ?
#
loop_
_entity_poly.entity_id
_entity_poly.type
_entity_poly.pdbx_seq_one_letter_code
_entity_poly.pdbx_strand_id
1 'polypeptide(L)'
;MSLITTLARLEAVTTGRAQPTATVRHRHLSERPLVFVPLTTAGEAGAPLGALVGTDREAPRLLVVPQPRDRDLRFAFLAELADVVLPYLDSYADAVEAAERSETDPETGKRVKVEVELCADAPQLIVPSRAGVEFVRLLGRSMRFRRTAEQDPETPYPAPPRVPLLGRWLTHFGERSRVPGSSLLLAMTEVLGRHWATGQSSLEDQHLGAQLAWISPPPGETGAEAALRAELARDAAGQLWCPPAGPATDPAFDNKLLAPALERYDRARTALAAAEDGLQADDRLGALTAAEREIRELVRSRTLPTWDRVWEGLDLLRALPEGAHVEERWTRDRWSFTGHRDRVVAGEPPQPRRDDAVTAANKLATREREQARLEAQEALDDPLVMAGRRLAGEAFAGEVVDVVMAYSESKRPSPRPLVTVRTDDRPHLGERAKVFRSLGGKPQAAEFVGRDGEEEDGLLVLRIVDKMGRGKEPETGSVPEKGDRLCFTLFEHEQRGGAKLPDPEDTPWTHGGPPGEQVPEVPDSVTREDVL
;
A
#
# COMPACT_ATOMS: atom_id res chain seq x y z
N MET A 1 6.71 17.57 6.98
CA MET A 1 5.28 17.78 7.28
C MET A 1 4.91 19.16 6.78
N SER A 2 3.82 19.31 6.03
CA SER A 2 3.43 20.63 5.49
C SER A 2 2.83 21.51 6.60
N LEU A 3 2.76 22.82 6.35
CA LEU A 3 2.12 23.79 7.23
C LEU A 3 0.64 23.43 7.49
N ILE A 4 -0.10 23.05 6.44
CA ILE A 4 -1.51 22.67 6.55
C ILE A 4 -1.72 21.41 7.39
N THR A 5 -0.84 20.41 7.26
CA THR A 5 -0.91 19.21 8.11
C THR A 5 -0.62 19.56 9.58
N THR A 6 0.31 20.48 9.83
CA THR A 6 0.63 20.93 11.18
C THR A 6 -0.57 21.66 11.80
N LEU A 7 -1.21 22.55 11.02
CA LEU A 7 -2.43 23.24 11.44
C LEU A 7 -3.57 22.24 11.74
N ALA A 8 -3.82 21.29 10.84
CA ALA A 8 -4.86 20.28 11.03
C ALA A 8 -4.65 19.45 12.31
N ARG A 9 -3.40 19.12 12.66
CA ARG A 9 -3.07 18.44 13.92
C ARG A 9 -3.31 19.32 15.15
N LEU A 10 -2.97 20.61 15.09
CA LEU A 10 -3.24 21.57 16.16
C LEU A 10 -4.75 21.80 16.36
N GLU A 11 -5.48 21.91 15.26
CA GLU A 11 -6.94 21.98 15.26
C GLU A 11 -7.55 20.69 15.82
N ALA A 12 -6.98 19.52 15.50
CA ALA A 12 -7.44 18.27 16.08
C ALA A 12 -7.33 18.26 17.60
N VAL A 13 -6.18 18.68 18.14
CA VAL A 13 -5.99 18.83 19.59
C VAL A 13 -6.96 19.84 20.19
N THR A 14 -7.17 20.98 19.53
CA THR A 14 -8.01 22.08 20.05
C THR A 14 -9.50 21.72 20.05
N THR A 15 -9.97 21.05 19.01
CA THR A 15 -11.37 20.64 18.84
C THR A 15 -11.69 19.29 19.47
N GLY A 16 -10.66 18.54 19.87
CA GLY A 16 -10.79 17.19 20.40
C GLY A 16 -11.25 16.17 19.35
N ARG A 17 -11.03 16.41 18.05
CA ARG A 17 -11.44 15.48 16.97
C ARG A 17 -10.49 15.54 15.79
N ALA A 18 -10.22 14.41 15.15
CA ALA A 18 -9.37 14.38 13.95
C ALA A 18 -9.92 15.30 12.86
N GLN A 19 -9.01 16.00 12.16
CA GLN A 19 -9.37 16.90 11.07
C GLN A 19 -9.20 16.18 9.73
N PRO A 20 -10.17 16.26 8.81
CA PRO A 20 -9.99 15.75 7.46
C PRO A 20 -8.82 16.45 6.76
N THR A 21 -7.91 15.66 6.18
CA THR A 21 -6.80 16.15 5.34
C THR A 21 -7.01 15.84 3.86
N ALA A 22 -8.05 15.07 3.54
CA ALA A 22 -8.49 14.73 2.21
C ALA A 22 -10.02 14.77 2.13
N THR A 23 -10.54 15.10 0.96
CA THR A 23 -11.99 15.14 0.66
C THR A 23 -12.44 13.95 -0.18
N VAL A 24 -11.50 13.27 -0.84
CA VAL A 24 -11.72 12.06 -1.64
C VAL A 24 -10.84 10.93 -1.13
N ARG A 25 -11.21 9.67 -1.38
CA ARG A 25 -10.32 8.53 -1.17
C ARG A 25 -9.30 8.43 -2.30
N HIS A 26 -8.02 8.35 -1.93
CA HIS A 26 -6.90 8.28 -2.89
C HIS A 26 -6.39 6.86 -3.16
N ARG A 27 -7.08 5.86 -2.63
CA ARG A 27 -6.79 4.43 -2.80
C ARG A 27 -8.03 3.71 -3.30
N HIS A 28 -7.80 2.72 -4.16
CA HIS A 28 -8.85 1.81 -4.57
C HIS A 28 -9.23 0.96 -3.35
N LEU A 29 -10.52 0.72 -3.16
CA LEU A 29 -11.03 -0.20 -2.15
C LEU A 29 -11.94 -1.20 -2.84
N SER A 30 -11.49 -2.46 -2.87
CA SER A 30 -12.27 -3.55 -3.42
C SER A 30 -13.57 -3.70 -2.62
N GLU A 31 -14.61 -4.23 -3.28
CA GLU A 31 -15.85 -4.62 -2.59
C GLU A 31 -15.61 -5.83 -1.67
N ARG A 32 -14.67 -6.70 -2.04
CA ARG A 32 -14.35 -7.96 -1.33
C ARG A 32 -12.88 -8.05 -0.95
N PRO A 33 -12.32 -7.10 -0.18
CA PRO A 33 -10.91 -7.15 0.19
C PRO A 33 -10.64 -8.34 1.10
N LEU A 34 -9.47 -8.96 0.96
CA LEU A 34 -9.00 -9.98 1.89
C LEU A 34 -8.35 -9.30 3.10
N VAL A 35 -9.04 -9.27 4.23
CA VAL A 35 -8.50 -8.77 5.49
C VAL A 35 -7.63 -9.86 6.12
N PHE A 36 -6.44 -9.48 6.57
CA PHE A 36 -5.48 -10.36 7.25
C PHE A 36 -4.96 -9.70 8.53
N VAL A 37 -5.35 -10.26 9.68
CA VAL A 37 -4.96 -9.79 11.03
C VAL A 37 -4.02 -10.81 11.66
N PRO A 38 -2.70 -10.70 11.46
CA PRO A 38 -1.74 -11.65 12.01
C PRO A 38 -1.40 -11.35 13.47
N LEU A 39 -1.01 -12.40 14.20
CA LEU A 39 -0.31 -12.32 15.48
C LEU A 39 0.95 -13.19 15.45
N THR A 40 2.00 -12.69 16.09
CA THR A 40 3.27 -13.38 16.28
C THR A 40 3.55 -13.58 17.76
N THR A 41 4.29 -14.63 18.08
CA THR A 41 4.71 -14.89 19.46
C THR A 41 5.81 -13.91 19.88
N ALA A 42 5.72 -13.37 21.09
CA ALA A 42 6.76 -12.51 21.64
C ALA A 42 8.10 -13.26 21.77
N GLY A 43 9.20 -12.59 21.40
CA GLY A 43 10.56 -13.09 21.58
C GLY A 43 11.07 -14.05 20.49
N GLU A 44 10.24 -14.46 19.53
CA GLU A 44 10.64 -15.28 18.39
C GLU A 44 10.23 -14.61 17.09
N ALA A 45 11.20 -14.07 16.35
CA ALA A 45 10.95 -13.25 15.18
C ALA A 45 10.22 -14.05 14.09
N GLY A 46 8.97 -13.67 13.81
CA GLY A 46 8.19 -14.26 12.73
C GLY A 46 7.48 -15.58 13.06
N ALA A 47 7.54 -16.08 14.29
CA ALA A 47 6.79 -17.28 14.70
C ALA A 47 5.28 -16.95 14.77
N PRO A 48 4.44 -17.50 13.88
CA PRO A 48 3.01 -17.22 13.89
C PRO A 48 2.37 -17.79 15.15
N LEU A 49 1.57 -16.97 15.82
CA LEU A 49 0.69 -17.41 16.91
C LEU A 49 -0.72 -17.73 16.37
N GLY A 50 -1.17 -16.93 15.41
CA GLY A 50 -2.45 -17.13 14.74
C GLY A 50 -2.82 -15.94 13.88
N ALA A 51 -3.96 -16.02 13.21
CA ALA A 51 -4.50 -14.94 12.40
C ALA A 51 -6.01 -15.05 12.22
N LEU A 52 -6.69 -13.91 12.05
CA LEU A 52 -7.97 -13.88 11.33
C LEU A 52 -7.72 -13.52 9.87
N VAL A 53 -8.35 -14.25 8.96
CA VAL A 53 -8.25 -14.04 7.53
C VAL A 53 -9.61 -14.26 6.86
N GLY A 54 -9.97 -13.42 5.91
CA GLY A 54 -11.22 -13.59 5.16
C GLY A 54 -11.67 -12.34 4.40
N THR A 55 -12.77 -12.48 3.66
CA THR A 55 -13.42 -11.37 2.92
C THR A 55 -14.78 -10.98 3.51
N ASP A 56 -15.33 -11.78 4.41
CA ASP A 56 -16.62 -11.55 5.06
C ASP A 56 -16.40 -11.07 6.50
N ARG A 57 -16.88 -9.85 6.80
CA ARG A 57 -16.82 -9.22 8.12
C ARG A 57 -17.36 -10.11 9.23
N GLU A 58 -18.47 -10.81 9.00
CA GLU A 58 -19.19 -11.57 10.02
C GLU A 58 -18.68 -13.02 10.17
N ALA A 59 -17.89 -13.49 9.20
CA ALA A 59 -17.41 -14.87 9.14
C ALA A 59 -15.89 -14.96 8.89
N PRO A 60 -15.02 -14.36 9.73
CA PRO A 60 -13.59 -14.51 9.57
C PRO A 60 -13.13 -15.94 9.88
N ARG A 61 -12.13 -16.42 9.13
CA ARG A 61 -11.48 -17.70 9.42
C ARG A 61 -10.32 -17.50 10.40
N LEU A 62 -10.43 -18.15 11.55
CA LEU A 62 -9.41 -18.16 12.59
C LEU A 62 -8.43 -19.32 12.40
N LEU A 63 -7.16 -18.97 12.19
CA LEU A 63 -6.01 -19.88 12.15
C LEU A 63 -5.19 -19.71 13.43
N VAL A 64 -4.73 -20.81 14.03
CA VAL A 64 -4.03 -20.80 15.33
C VAL A 64 -2.89 -21.79 15.31
N VAL A 65 -1.78 -21.44 15.96
CA VAL A 65 -0.66 -22.34 16.22
C VAL A 65 -0.65 -22.65 17.72
N PRO A 66 -1.15 -23.83 18.15
CA PRO A 66 -1.27 -24.17 19.58
C PRO A 66 0.07 -24.22 20.31
N GLN A 67 1.18 -24.49 19.61
CA GLN A 67 2.52 -24.36 20.17
C GLN A 67 3.42 -23.67 19.14
N PRO A 68 3.63 -22.35 19.24
CA PRO A 68 4.39 -21.58 18.26
C PRO A 68 5.84 -22.00 18.11
N ARG A 69 6.41 -22.73 19.08
CA ARG A 69 7.75 -23.31 18.98
C ARG A 69 7.82 -24.60 18.15
N ASP A 70 6.67 -25.21 17.90
CA ASP A 70 6.56 -26.45 17.15
C ASP A 70 6.58 -26.16 15.64
N ARG A 71 7.56 -26.72 14.95
CA ARG A 71 7.79 -26.47 13.53
C ARG A 71 6.68 -27.07 12.65
N ASP A 72 6.14 -28.22 13.02
CA ASP A 72 5.11 -28.90 12.23
C ASP A 72 3.79 -28.15 12.32
N LEU A 73 3.43 -27.66 13.51
CA LEU A 73 2.25 -26.82 13.70
C LEU A 73 2.38 -25.46 12.98
N ARG A 74 3.58 -24.89 12.94
CA ARG A 74 3.85 -23.68 12.14
C ARG A 74 3.64 -23.94 10.65
N PHE A 75 4.11 -25.07 10.12
CA PHE A 75 3.86 -25.41 8.71
C PHE A 75 2.39 -25.70 8.42
N ALA A 76 1.68 -26.37 9.33
CA ALA A 76 0.24 -26.57 9.22
C ALA A 76 -0.49 -25.23 9.09
N PHE A 77 -0.14 -24.24 9.92
CA PHE A 77 -0.67 -22.88 9.80
C PHE A 77 -0.38 -22.24 8.44
N LEU A 78 0.84 -22.36 7.92
CA LEU A 78 1.19 -21.80 6.60
C LEU A 78 0.41 -22.48 5.46
N ALA A 79 0.20 -23.79 5.57
CA ALA A 79 -0.60 -24.56 4.62
C ALA A 79 -2.08 -24.16 4.67
N GLU A 80 -2.64 -23.99 5.87
CA GLU A 80 -4.01 -23.50 6.03
C GLU A 80 -4.19 -22.06 5.56
N LEU A 81 -3.18 -21.19 5.77
CA LEU A 81 -3.18 -19.85 5.20
C LEU A 81 -3.19 -19.90 3.67
N ALA A 82 -2.37 -20.77 3.06
CA ALA A 82 -2.40 -20.98 1.62
C ALA A 82 -3.77 -21.48 1.13
N ASP A 83 -4.42 -22.36 1.89
CA ASP A 83 -5.77 -22.88 1.59
C ASP A 83 -6.87 -21.81 1.66
N VAL A 84 -6.61 -20.64 2.26
CA VAL A 84 -7.52 -19.49 2.25
C VAL A 84 -7.14 -18.49 1.17
N VAL A 85 -5.86 -18.11 1.10
CA VAL A 85 -5.40 -17.00 0.28
C VAL A 85 -5.36 -17.38 -1.19
N LEU A 86 -4.84 -18.56 -1.55
CA LEU A 86 -4.69 -18.94 -2.95
C LEU A 86 -6.03 -19.03 -3.70
N PRO A 87 -7.09 -19.68 -3.16
CA PRO A 87 -8.39 -19.69 -3.83
C PRO A 87 -8.97 -18.28 -4.05
N TYR A 88 -8.70 -17.35 -3.12
CA TYR A 88 -9.09 -15.96 -3.31
C TYR A 88 -8.31 -15.31 -4.46
N LEU A 89 -6.99 -15.51 -4.57
CA LEU A 89 -6.20 -14.98 -5.69
C LEU A 89 -6.62 -15.59 -7.03
N ASP A 90 -6.83 -16.91 -7.06
CA ASP A 90 -7.22 -17.65 -8.26
C ASP A 90 -8.58 -17.17 -8.78
N SER A 91 -9.48 -16.70 -7.91
CA SER A 91 -10.77 -16.14 -8.33
C SER A 91 -10.66 -14.88 -9.22
N TYR A 92 -9.50 -14.23 -9.27
CA TYR A 92 -9.20 -13.10 -10.16
C TYR A 92 -8.36 -13.50 -11.38
N ALA A 93 -7.82 -14.72 -11.42
CA ALA A 93 -6.87 -15.13 -12.45
C ALA A 93 -7.56 -15.39 -13.80
N ASP A 94 -8.75 -15.97 -13.79
CA ASP A 94 -9.45 -16.43 -15.01
C ASP A 94 -10.33 -15.35 -15.67
N ALA A 95 -10.81 -14.37 -14.90
CA ALA A 95 -11.62 -13.28 -15.41
C ALA A 95 -10.72 -12.25 -16.11
N VAL A 96 -10.66 -12.29 -17.44
CA VAL A 96 -9.81 -11.42 -18.27
C VAL A 96 -10.60 -10.61 -19.28
N GLU A 97 -10.03 -9.47 -19.69
CA GLU A 97 -10.48 -8.64 -20.79
C GLU A 97 -9.33 -8.38 -21.77
N ALA A 98 -9.68 -8.14 -23.04
CA ALA A 98 -8.71 -7.78 -24.05
C ALA A 98 -8.20 -6.36 -23.81
N ALA A 99 -6.87 -6.20 -23.78
CA ALA A 99 -6.22 -4.91 -23.61
C ALA A 99 -5.07 -4.75 -24.61
N GLU A 100 -4.79 -3.50 -25.01
CA GLU A 100 -3.66 -3.20 -25.87
C GLU A 100 -2.42 -2.90 -25.05
N ARG A 101 -1.32 -3.61 -25.32
CA ARG A 101 0.00 -3.30 -24.77
C ARG A 101 0.94 -2.91 -25.90
N SER A 102 1.73 -1.86 -25.68
CA SER A 102 2.82 -1.53 -26.61
C SER A 102 4.04 -2.36 -26.30
N GLU A 103 4.47 -3.18 -27.25
CA GLU A 103 5.70 -3.96 -27.16
C GLU A 103 6.68 -3.52 -28.24
N THR A 104 7.97 -3.67 -27.97
CA THR A 104 9.01 -3.41 -28.97
C THR A 104 9.16 -4.69 -29.78
N ASP A 105 8.85 -4.60 -31.07
CA ASP A 105 9.07 -5.69 -32.01
C ASP A 105 10.58 -6.02 -32.07
N PRO A 106 10.97 -7.27 -31.74
CA PRO A 106 12.37 -7.67 -31.68
C PRO A 106 13.05 -7.65 -33.07
N GLU A 107 12.31 -7.79 -34.16
CA GLU A 107 12.87 -7.76 -35.52
C GLU A 107 13.04 -6.33 -36.05
N THR A 108 12.05 -5.46 -35.79
CA THR A 108 12.03 -4.11 -36.36
C THR A 108 12.46 -3.01 -35.40
N GLY A 109 12.55 -3.29 -34.11
CA GLY A 109 12.83 -2.32 -33.04
C GLY A 109 11.73 -1.26 -32.85
N LYS A 110 10.59 -1.39 -33.55
CA LYS A 110 9.48 -0.44 -33.49
C LYS A 110 8.49 -0.84 -32.40
N ARG A 111 7.80 0.16 -31.84
CA ARG A 111 6.69 -0.10 -30.90
C ARG A 111 5.46 -0.52 -31.70
N VAL A 112 5.00 -1.74 -31.47
CA VAL A 112 3.77 -2.30 -32.04
C VAL A 112 2.76 -2.50 -30.91
N LYS A 113 1.47 -2.34 -31.22
CA LYS A 113 0.39 -2.64 -30.27
C LYS A 113 0.03 -4.12 -30.43
N VAL A 114 0.13 -4.86 -29.34
CA VAL A 114 -0.25 -6.27 -29.25
C VAL A 114 -1.46 -6.36 -28.33
N GLU A 115 -2.42 -7.20 -28.72
CA GLU A 115 -3.56 -7.55 -27.87
C GLU A 115 -3.09 -8.57 -26.85
N VAL A 116 -3.32 -8.27 -25.58
CA VAL A 116 -2.96 -9.13 -24.44
C VAL A 116 -4.14 -9.26 -23.50
N GLU A 117 -4.16 -10.34 -22.73
CA GLU A 117 -5.17 -10.53 -21.69
C GLU A 117 -4.80 -9.74 -20.43
N LEU A 118 -5.71 -8.89 -19.98
CA LEU A 118 -5.62 -8.18 -18.71
C LEU A 118 -6.65 -8.76 -17.75
N CYS A 119 -6.26 -9.09 -16.50
CA CYS A 119 -7.24 -9.47 -15.49
C CYS A 119 -8.27 -8.35 -15.30
N ALA A 120 -9.56 -8.70 -15.36
CA ALA A 120 -10.68 -7.76 -15.25
C ALA A 120 -10.64 -6.99 -13.92
N ASP A 121 -10.12 -7.62 -12.86
CA ASP A 121 -9.85 -6.99 -11.57
C ASP A 121 -8.59 -7.61 -10.92
N ALA A 122 -8.19 -7.12 -9.75
CA ALA A 122 -7.08 -7.67 -8.99
C ALA A 122 -7.41 -7.88 -7.50
N PRO A 123 -6.81 -8.88 -6.85
CA PRO A 123 -6.98 -9.11 -5.43
C PRO A 123 -6.37 -7.98 -4.60
N GLN A 124 -7.12 -7.50 -3.60
CA GLN A 124 -6.64 -6.54 -2.60
C GLN A 124 -6.50 -7.22 -1.23
N LEU A 125 -5.37 -6.98 -0.57
CA LEU A 125 -5.09 -7.41 0.81
C LEU A 125 -5.06 -6.19 1.73
N ILE A 126 -5.74 -6.29 2.88
CA ILE A 126 -5.75 -5.25 3.92
C ILE A 126 -5.20 -5.83 5.20
N VAL A 127 -4.22 -5.15 5.79
CA VAL A 127 -3.66 -5.47 7.11
C VAL A 127 -3.89 -4.30 8.07
N PRO A 128 -3.93 -4.52 9.40
CA PRO A 128 -4.29 -3.45 10.33
C PRO A 128 -3.28 -2.29 10.35
N SER A 129 -1.99 -2.61 10.30
CA SER A 129 -0.90 -1.66 10.51
C SER A 129 0.27 -1.93 9.57
N ARG A 130 1.23 -1.00 9.53
CA ARG A 130 2.48 -1.18 8.77
C ARG A 130 3.25 -2.43 9.19
N ALA A 131 3.20 -2.80 10.46
CA ALA A 131 3.83 -4.01 10.94
C ALA A 131 3.20 -5.28 10.33
N GLY A 132 1.90 -5.25 10.00
CA GLY A 132 1.23 -6.30 9.23
C GLY A 132 1.79 -6.43 7.81
N VAL A 133 2.13 -5.32 7.15
CA VAL A 133 2.79 -5.33 5.83
C VAL A 133 4.16 -5.99 5.94
N GLU A 134 4.94 -5.62 6.95
CA GLU A 134 6.24 -6.25 7.21
C GLU A 134 6.14 -7.75 7.49
N PHE A 135 5.08 -8.18 8.19
CA PHE A 135 4.82 -9.61 8.39
C PHE A 135 4.48 -10.35 7.10
N VAL A 136 3.65 -9.77 6.22
CA VAL A 136 3.36 -10.35 4.89
C VAL A 136 4.65 -10.52 4.07
N ARG A 137 5.54 -9.51 4.10
CA ARG A 137 6.85 -9.58 3.43
C ARG A 137 7.73 -10.69 4.01
N LEU A 138 7.72 -10.83 5.33
CA LEU A 138 8.48 -11.86 6.03
C LEU A 138 8.01 -13.26 5.63
N LEU A 139 6.69 -13.49 5.60
CA LEU A 139 6.09 -14.75 5.12
C LEU A 139 6.47 -15.03 3.66
N GLY A 140 6.35 -14.04 2.78
CA GLY A 140 6.76 -14.18 1.38
C GLY A 140 8.22 -14.65 1.24
N ARG A 141 9.11 -14.07 2.06
CA ARG A 141 10.54 -14.41 2.07
C ARG A 141 10.84 -15.78 2.66
N SER A 142 10.14 -16.18 3.73
CA SER A 142 10.37 -17.47 4.42
C SER A 142 9.78 -18.67 3.68
N MET A 143 8.80 -18.44 2.80
CA MET A 143 8.04 -19.51 2.12
C MET A 143 8.48 -19.75 0.67
N ARG A 144 8.83 -18.72 -0.11
CA ARG A 144 8.91 -18.83 -1.60
C ARG A 144 9.96 -19.79 -2.15
N PHE A 145 10.98 -20.14 -1.37
CA PHE A 145 12.06 -21.07 -1.75
C PHE A 145 11.98 -22.42 -1.01
N ARG A 146 10.89 -22.70 -0.29
CA ARG A 146 10.73 -23.99 0.38
C ARG A 146 10.61 -25.10 -0.65
N ARG A 147 11.40 -26.17 -0.48
CA ARG A 147 11.40 -27.33 -1.37
C ARG A 147 10.17 -28.19 -1.13
N THR A 148 9.57 -28.63 -2.23
CA THR A 148 8.47 -29.60 -2.22
C THR A 148 9.02 -31.01 -2.38
N ALA A 149 8.21 -32.01 -2.04
CA ALA A 149 8.58 -33.43 -2.20
C ALA A 149 8.88 -33.79 -3.67
N GLU A 150 8.23 -33.12 -4.63
CA GLU A 150 8.44 -33.32 -6.06
C GLU A 150 9.81 -32.80 -6.52
N GLN A 151 10.26 -31.69 -5.93
CA GLN A 151 11.53 -31.04 -6.29
C GLN A 151 12.73 -31.70 -5.64
N ASP A 152 12.58 -32.22 -4.43
CA ASP A 152 13.63 -32.85 -3.65
C ASP A 152 13.04 -33.92 -2.72
N PRO A 153 12.86 -35.16 -3.21
CA PRO A 153 12.27 -36.25 -2.42
C PRO A 153 13.07 -36.61 -1.16
N GLU A 154 14.37 -36.33 -1.16
CA GLU A 154 15.29 -36.61 -0.05
C GLU A 154 15.28 -35.51 1.02
N THR A 155 14.52 -34.42 0.81
CA THR A 155 14.43 -33.35 1.79
C THR A 155 13.73 -33.84 3.05
N PRO A 156 14.28 -33.67 4.27
CA PRO A 156 13.70 -34.25 5.48
C PRO A 156 12.30 -33.74 5.85
N TYR A 157 11.91 -32.56 5.36
CA TYR A 157 10.62 -31.91 5.65
C TYR A 157 10.11 -31.15 4.41
N PRO A 158 9.54 -31.84 3.41
CA PRO A 158 9.06 -31.20 2.20
C PRO A 158 7.83 -30.34 2.50
N ALA A 159 7.81 -29.10 1.98
CA ALA A 159 6.64 -28.26 2.09
C ALA A 159 5.56 -28.69 1.07
N PRO A 160 4.25 -28.61 1.42
CA PRO A 160 3.18 -28.75 0.44
C PRO A 160 3.35 -27.71 -0.68
N PRO A 161 3.11 -28.05 -1.97
CA PRO A 161 3.39 -27.14 -3.11
C PRO A 161 2.71 -25.76 -3.03
N ARG A 162 1.55 -25.68 -2.37
CA ARG A 162 0.83 -24.43 -2.12
C ARG A 162 1.57 -23.44 -1.20
N VAL A 163 2.43 -23.91 -0.31
CA VAL A 163 3.21 -23.06 0.61
C VAL A 163 4.21 -22.18 -0.14
N PRO A 164 5.15 -22.71 -0.95
CA PRO A 164 6.05 -21.86 -1.74
C PRO A 164 5.32 -21.02 -2.78
N LEU A 165 4.21 -21.51 -3.35
CA LEU A 165 3.36 -20.72 -4.24
C LEU A 165 2.79 -19.48 -3.53
N LEU A 166 2.21 -19.64 -2.34
CA LEU A 166 1.77 -18.50 -1.53
C LEU A 166 2.93 -17.56 -1.21
N GLY A 167 4.12 -18.11 -0.91
CA GLY A 167 5.33 -17.31 -0.70
C GLY A 167 5.68 -16.38 -1.87
N ARG A 168 5.53 -16.88 -3.11
CA ARG A 168 5.74 -16.07 -4.34
C ARG A 168 4.74 -14.92 -4.44
N TRP A 169 3.47 -15.19 -4.17
CA TRP A 169 2.40 -14.20 -4.17
C TRP A 169 2.60 -13.14 -3.08
N LEU A 170 2.84 -13.54 -1.83
CA LEU A 170 3.08 -12.58 -0.73
C LEU A 170 4.35 -11.75 -0.96
N THR A 171 5.36 -12.30 -1.66
CA THR A 171 6.53 -11.52 -2.11
C THR A 171 6.12 -10.45 -3.13
N HIS A 172 5.23 -10.76 -4.08
CA HIS A 172 4.69 -9.76 -5.00
C HIS A 172 3.93 -8.66 -4.28
N PHE A 173 2.95 -9.00 -3.44
CA PHE A 173 2.20 -8.02 -2.63
C PHE A 173 3.13 -7.16 -1.76
N GLY A 174 4.12 -7.77 -1.12
CA GLY A 174 5.12 -7.07 -0.33
C GLY A 174 6.02 -6.12 -1.13
N GLU A 175 6.31 -6.42 -2.40
CA GLU A 175 7.02 -5.47 -3.26
C GLU A 175 6.10 -4.36 -3.78
N ARG A 176 4.81 -4.67 -3.99
CA ARG A 176 3.80 -3.70 -4.41
C ARG A 176 3.43 -2.70 -3.33
N SER A 177 3.44 -3.08 -2.05
CA SER A 177 3.24 -2.13 -0.94
C SER A 177 4.32 -1.04 -0.86
N ARG A 178 5.50 -1.25 -1.49
CA ARG A 178 6.55 -0.22 -1.62
C ARG A 178 6.40 0.68 -2.84
N VAL A 179 5.43 0.41 -3.71
CA VAL A 179 5.17 1.23 -4.90
C VAL A 179 4.12 2.28 -4.53
N PRO A 180 4.48 3.58 -4.54
CA PRO A 180 3.53 4.64 -4.21
C PRO A 180 2.28 4.55 -5.09
N GLY A 181 1.11 4.69 -4.46
CA GLY A 181 -0.18 4.67 -5.15
C GLY A 181 -0.75 3.27 -5.41
N SER A 182 0.05 2.21 -5.20
CA SER A 182 -0.48 0.85 -5.26
C SER A 182 -1.49 0.61 -4.14
N SER A 183 -2.54 -0.14 -4.47
CA SER A 183 -3.64 -0.53 -3.59
C SER A 183 -3.73 -2.05 -3.40
N LEU A 184 -2.76 -2.84 -3.89
CA LEU A 184 -2.78 -4.30 -3.76
C LEU A 184 -2.58 -4.80 -2.32
N LEU A 185 -1.75 -4.13 -1.53
CA LEU A 185 -1.55 -4.42 -0.10
C LEU A 185 -1.52 -3.11 0.68
N LEU A 186 -2.52 -2.88 1.53
CA LEU A 186 -2.68 -1.65 2.30
C LEU A 186 -2.65 -1.91 3.81
N ALA A 187 -1.94 -1.05 4.53
CA ALA A 187 -2.07 -0.93 5.98
C ALA A 187 -3.20 0.05 6.32
N MET A 188 -4.19 -0.39 7.09
CA MET A 188 -5.33 0.45 7.46
C MET A 188 -4.89 1.74 8.15
N THR A 189 -3.93 1.67 9.09
CA THR A 189 -3.42 2.87 9.78
C THR A 189 -2.80 3.90 8.86
N GLU A 190 -2.12 3.46 7.79
CA GLU A 190 -1.49 4.36 6.81
C GLU A 190 -2.54 5.01 5.91
N VAL A 191 -3.58 4.26 5.51
CA VAL A 191 -4.65 4.82 4.68
C VAL A 191 -5.48 5.81 5.49
N LEU A 192 -5.86 5.49 6.73
CA LEU A 192 -6.57 6.43 7.62
C LEU A 192 -5.72 7.70 7.88
N GLY A 193 -4.44 7.54 8.20
CA GLY A 193 -3.52 8.66 8.46
C GLY A 193 -3.26 9.57 7.26
N ARG A 194 -3.63 9.16 6.04
CA ARG A 194 -3.62 10.03 4.85
C ARG A 194 -4.87 10.90 4.73
N HIS A 195 -6.00 10.49 5.31
CA HIS A 195 -7.28 11.18 5.15
C HIS A 195 -7.70 11.96 6.41
N TRP A 196 -7.13 11.63 7.58
CA TRP A 196 -7.38 12.33 8.82
C TRP A 196 -6.09 12.64 9.58
N ALA A 197 -5.94 13.90 10.00
CA ALA A 197 -4.93 14.32 10.95
C ALA A 197 -5.45 14.17 12.39
N THR A 198 -4.76 13.38 13.20
CA THR A 198 -5.02 13.23 14.63
C THR A 198 -4.18 14.22 15.44
N GLY A 199 -4.49 14.35 16.75
CA GLY A 199 -3.61 15.04 17.68
C GLY A 199 -2.37 14.25 18.10
N GLN A 200 -2.24 13.00 17.66
CA GLN A 200 -1.18 12.07 18.09
C GLN A 200 -0.01 12.05 17.12
N SER A 201 1.16 11.60 17.57
CA SER A 201 2.32 11.33 16.71
C SER A 201 2.01 10.25 15.67
N SER A 202 2.77 10.24 14.58
CA SER A 202 2.63 9.18 13.56
C SER A 202 2.96 7.78 14.05
N LEU A 203 3.69 7.68 15.18
CA LEU A 203 3.97 6.41 15.84
C LEU A 203 2.74 5.92 16.61
N GLU A 204 2.08 6.80 17.36
CA GLU A 204 0.83 6.49 18.07
C GLU A 204 -0.31 6.17 17.09
N ASP A 205 -0.34 6.82 15.92
CA ASP A 205 -1.28 6.49 14.84
C ASP A 205 -1.16 5.02 14.33
N GLN A 206 -0.08 4.30 14.65
CA GLN A 206 0.01 2.86 14.36
C GLN A 206 -0.86 1.99 15.26
N HIS A 207 -1.38 2.55 16.36
CA HIS A 207 -2.40 1.89 17.17
C HIS A 207 -3.79 2.16 16.56
N LEU A 208 -4.23 1.24 15.68
CA LEU A 208 -5.47 1.39 14.90
C LEU A 208 -6.68 1.80 15.75
N GLY A 209 -6.83 1.23 16.95
CA GLY A 209 -7.96 1.58 17.81
C GLY A 209 -7.91 2.98 18.41
N ALA A 210 -6.71 3.54 18.62
CA ALA A 210 -6.53 4.92 19.08
C ALA A 210 -6.78 5.90 17.93
N GLN A 211 -6.26 5.58 16.74
CA GLN A 211 -6.48 6.37 15.53
C GLN A 211 -7.98 6.47 15.17
N LEU A 212 -8.72 5.35 15.21
CA LEU A 212 -10.17 5.35 14.99
C LEU A 212 -10.91 6.15 16.06
N ALA A 213 -10.47 6.08 17.32
CA ALA A 213 -11.05 6.87 18.41
C ALA A 213 -10.87 8.39 18.21
N TRP A 214 -9.80 8.83 17.52
CA TRP A 214 -9.64 10.22 17.11
C TRP A 214 -10.60 10.63 15.98
N ILE A 215 -10.85 9.74 15.02
CA ILE A 215 -11.68 10.01 13.84
C ILE A 215 -13.17 10.04 14.22
N SER A 216 -13.59 9.04 14.99
CA SER A 216 -14.97 8.85 15.42
C SER A 216 -15.05 8.54 16.92
N PRO A 217 -14.76 9.53 17.79
CA PRO A 217 -14.86 9.33 19.22
C PRO A 217 -16.30 9.04 19.65
N PRO A 218 -16.52 8.25 20.72
CA PRO A 218 -17.85 8.07 21.29
C PRO A 218 -18.49 9.39 21.72
N PRO A 219 -19.84 9.49 21.73
CA PRO A 219 -20.52 10.70 22.13
C PRO A 219 -20.12 11.15 23.55
N GLY A 220 -19.68 12.40 23.68
CA GLY A 220 -19.32 13.02 24.96
C GLY A 220 -17.86 12.84 25.39
N GLU A 221 -17.04 12.13 24.62
CA GLU A 221 -15.58 12.04 24.81
C GLU A 221 -14.84 12.80 23.71
N THR A 222 -13.70 13.39 24.04
CA THR A 222 -12.74 13.87 23.04
C THR A 222 -11.97 12.70 22.43
N GLY A 223 -11.44 12.89 21.21
CA GLY A 223 -10.54 11.94 20.56
C GLY A 223 -9.33 11.59 21.42
N ALA A 224 -8.78 12.56 22.15
CA ALA A 224 -7.65 12.34 23.06
C ALA A 224 -8.02 11.40 24.22
N GLU A 225 -9.17 11.62 24.87
CA GLU A 225 -9.64 10.77 25.97
C GLU A 225 -9.99 9.36 25.48
N ALA A 226 -10.68 9.26 24.34
CA ALA A 226 -11.06 7.98 23.76
C ALA A 226 -9.84 7.18 23.27
N ALA A 227 -8.84 7.84 22.69
CA ALA A 227 -7.59 7.22 22.29
C ALA A 227 -6.76 6.75 23.49
N LEU A 228 -6.62 7.58 24.53
CA LEU A 228 -5.97 7.20 25.77
C LEU A 228 -6.65 6.00 26.43
N ARG A 229 -8.00 5.97 26.41
CA ARG A 229 -8.78 4.84 26.89
C ARG A 229 -8.53 3.59 26.04
N ALA A 230 -8.44 3.71 24.72
CA ALA A 230 -8.09 2.58 23.87
C ALA A 230 -6.69 2.03 24.21
N GLU A 231 -5.72 2.89 24.48
CA GLU A 231 -4.33 2.47 24.78
C GLU A 231 -4.17 1.87 26.19
N LEU A 232 -4.91 2.38 27.18
CA LEU A 232 -4.64 2.08 28.59
C LEU A 232 -5.73 1.27 29.30
N ALA A 233 -6.97 1.27 28.81
CA ALA A 233 -8.07 0.61 29.52
C ALA A 233 -7.82 -0.90 29.62
N ARG A 234 -7.86 -1.40 30.85
CA ARG A 234 -7.66 -2.80 31.17
C ARG A 234 -8.84 -3.35 31.96
N ASP A 235 -9.12 -4.63 31.79
CA ASP A 235 -10.09 -5.35 32.60
C ASP A 235 -9.55 -5.65 34.00
N ALA A 236 -10.38 -6.28 34.84
CA ALA A 236 -10.00 -6.67 36.20
C ALA A 236 -8.83 -7.68 36.25
N ALA A 237 -8.58 -8.41 35.15
CA ALA A 237 -7.44 -9.32 35.01
C ALA A 237 -6.17 -8.62 34.47
N GLY A 238 -6.24 -7.31 34.24
CA GLY A 238 -5.14 -6.50 33.74
C GLY A 238 -4.89 -6.67 32.24
N GLN A 239 -5.88 -7.12 31.46
CA GLN A 239 -5.80 -7.27 30.01
C GLN A 239 -6.35 -6.05 29.29
N LEU A 240 -5.72 -5.61 28.20
CA LEU A 240 -6.19 -4.48 27.41
C LEU A 240 -7.58 -4.75 26.79
N TRP A 241 -8.47 -3.75 26.86
CA TRP A 241 -9.76 -3.77 26.17
C TRP A 241 -9.60 -3.60 24.66
N CYS A 242 -8.61 -2.82 24.24
CA CYS A 242 -8.19 -2.72 22.84
C CYS A 242 -6.79 -3.32 22.71
N PRO A 243 -6.68 -4.60 22.30
CA PRO A 243 -5.40 -5.20 21.99
C PRO A 243 -4.64 -4.41 20.91
N PRO A 244 -3.30 -4.51 20.87
CA PRO A 244 -2.51 -3.95 19.77
C PRO A 244 -2.98 -4.53 18.44
N ALA A 245 -2.94 -3.73 17.39
CA ALA A 245 -3.38 -4.10 16.04
C ALA A 245 -2.38 -5.02 15.30
N GLY A 246 -1.75 -5.96 16.02
CA GLY A 246 -0.79 -6.94 15.53
C GLY A 246 0.42 -6.37 14.76
N PRO A 247 1.37 -7.23 14.36
CA PRO A 247 1.50 -8.64 14.73
C PRO A 247 1.93 -8.87 16.19
N ALA A 248 2.46 -7.84 16.86
CA ALA A 248 2.87 -7.94 18.25
C ALA A 248 1.67 -8.05 19.22
N THR A 249 1.91 -8.70 20.35
CA THR A 249 0.96 -8.94 21.44
C THR A 249 1.29 -8.11 22.69
N ASP A 250 0.31 -7.92 23.58
CA ASP A 250 0.52 -7.26 24.87
C ASP A 250 1.28 -8.18 25.83
N PRO A 251 2.37 -7.74 26.47
CA PRO A 251 3.13 -8.59 27.41
C PRO A 251 2.29 -9.15 28.56
N ALA A 252 1.22 -8.46 29.00
CA ALA A 252 0.34 -8.99 30.04
C ALA A 252 -0.53 -10.15 29.52
N PHE A 253 -0.89 -10.16 28.23
CA PHE A 253 -1.54 -11.30 27.59
C PHE A 253 -0.58 -12.48 27.48
N ASP A 254 0.64 -12.23 26.98
CA ASP A 254 1.63 -13.29 26.77
C ASP A 254 1.99 -14.00 28.07
N ASN A 255 2.31 -13.23 29.12
CA ASN A 255 2.81 -13.80 30.37
C ASN A 255 1.69 -14.39 31.26
N LYS A 256 0.51 -13.76 31.30
CA LYS A 256 -0.54 -14.14 32.26
C LYS A 256 -1.57 -15.11 31.70
N LEU A 257 -1.80 -15.11 30.38
CA LEU A 257 -2.83 -15.92 29.74
C LEU A 257 -2.23 -16.95 28.79
N LEU A 258 -1.45 -16.50 27.81
CA LEU A 258 -0.95 -17.37 26.75
C LEU A 258 0.05 -18.39 27.27
N ALA A 259 1.10 -17.97 27.98
CA ALA A 259 2.13 -18.89 28.49
C ALA A 259 1.55 -20.01 29.37
N PRO A 260 0.66 -19.73 30.36
CA PRO A 260 -0.01 -20.81 31.10
C PRO A 260 -0.87 -21.74 30.24
N ALA A 261 -1.51 -21.22 29.19
CA ALA A 261 -2.31 -22.05 28.28
C ALA A 261 -1.41 -22.97 27.42
N LEU A 262 -0.28 -22.45 26.94
CA LEU A 262 0.74 -23.26 26.25
C LEU A 262 1.29 -24.36 27.16
N GLU A 263 1.57 -24.07 28.43
CA GLU A 263 2.01 -25.07 29.41
C GLU A 263 0.95 -26.16 29.67
N ARG A 264 -0.34 -25.79 29.67
CA ARG A 264 -1.44 -26.77 29.77
C ARG A 264 -1.50 -27.64 28.51
N TYR A 265 -1.39 -27.04 27.34
CA TYR A 265 -1.34 -27.76 26.07
C TYR A 265 -0.17 -28.74 26.00
N ASP A 266 1.05 -28.30 26.36
CA ASP A 266 2.23 -29.17 26.37
C ASP A 266 2.06 -30.33 27.35
N ARG A 267 1.54 -30.08 28.56
CA ARG A 267 1.26 -31.15 29.54
C ARG A 267 0.22 -32.14 29.02
N ALA A 268 -0.86 -31.66 28.41
CA ALA A 268 -1.88 -32.52 27.83
C ALA A 268 -1.33 -33.36 26.67
N ARG A 269 -0.50 -32.76 25.81
CA ARG A 269 0.17 -33.45 24.69
C ARG A 269 1.12 -34.53 25.17
N THR A 270 1.96 -34.24 26.17
CA THR A 270 2.85 -35.24 26.79
C THR A 270 2.06 -36.36 27.46
N ALA A 271 0.97 -36.03 28.16
CA ALA A 271 0.11 -37.03 28.77
C ALA A 271 -0.50 -37.95 27.70
N LEU A 272 -1.07 -37.41 26.61
CA LEU A 272 -1.64 -38.20 25.53
C LEU A 272 -0.60 -39.16 24.92
N ALA A 273 0.61 -38.68 24.66
CA ALA A 273 1.69 -39.50 24.13
C ALA A 273 2.11 -40.66 25.07
N ALA A 274 1.87 -40.52 26.38
CA ALA A 274 2.16 -41.52 27.39
C ALA A 274 0.96 -42.43 27.73
N ALA A 275 -0.10 -42.44 26.92
CA ALA A 275 -1.27 -43.30 27.16
C ALA A 275 -0.93 -44.77 26.86
N GLU A 276 -1.24 -45.67 27.80
CA GLU A 276 -0.92 -47.11 27.67
C GLU A 276 -2.11 -47.93 27.14
N ASP A 277 -3.32 -47.38 27.24
CA ASP A 277 -4.56 -48.03 26.78
C ASP A 277 -5.51 -47.03 26.08
N GLY A 278 -6.51 -47.56 25.39
CA GLY A 278 -7.43 -46.76 24.57
C GLY A 278 -8.39 -45.86 25.39
N LEU A 279 -8.72 -46.24 26.62
CA LEU A 279 -9.59 -45.44 27.50
C LEU A 279 -8.82 -44.21 28.01
N GLN A 280 -7.57 -44.42 28.45
CA GLN A 280 -6.68 -43.33 28.83
C GLN A 280 -6.36 -42.40 27.65
N ALA A 281 -6.21 -42.95 26.44
CA ALA A 281 -5.97 -42.14 25.25
C ALA A 281 -7.15 -41.23 24.92
N ASP A 282 -8.40 -41.72 25.04
CA ASP A 282 -9.61 -40.94 24.76
C ASP A 282 -9.79 -39.79 25.76
N ASP A 283 -9.67 -40.06 27.06
CA ASP A 283 -9.75 -39.04 28.11
C ASP A 283 -8.67 -37.95 27.93
N ARG A 284 -7.44 -38.37 27.61
CA ARG A 284 -6.31 -37.44 27.41
C ARG A 284 -6.42 -36.66 26.10
N LEU A 285 -7.03 -37.25 25.07
CA LEU A 285 -7.35 -36.55 23.83
C LEU A 285 -8.38 -35.44 24.11
N GLY A 286 -9.41 -35.72 24.91
CA GLY A 286 -10.36 -34.71 25.37
C GLY A 286 -9.69 -33.54 26.10
N ALA A 287 -8.72 -33.83 26.97
CA ALA A 287 -7.92 -32.81 27.66
C ALA A 287 -7.05 -31.97 26.70
N LEU A 288 -6.43 -32.61 25.70
CA LEU A 288 -5.65 -31.90 24.67
C LEU A 288 -6.54 -30.97 23.83
N THR A 289 -7.68 -31.47 23.35
CA THR A 289 -8.65 -30.67 22.59
C THR A 289 -9.20 -29.49 23.41
N ALA A 290 -9.41 -29.68 24.71
CA ALA A 290 -9.81 -28.58 25.60
C ALA A 290 -8.72 -27.50 25.71
N ALA A 291 -7.45 -27.88 25.83
CA ALA A 291 -6.33 -26.95 25.87
C ALA A 291 -6.14 -26.21 24.53
N GLU A 292 -6.29 -26.89 23.39
CA GLU A 292 -6.28 -26.27 22.07
C GLU A 292 -7.40 -25.24 21.91
N ARG A 293 -8.61 -25.59 22.37
CA ARG A 293 -9.76 -24.69 22.33
C ARG A 293 -9.53 -23.44 23.19
N GLU A 294 -8.89 -23.59 24.34
CA GLU A 294 -8.51 -22.46 25.19
C GLU A 294 -7.56 -21.49 24.46
N ILE A 295 -6.49 -22.01 23.85
CA ILE A 295 -5.55 -21.18 23.07
C ILE A 295 -6.28 -20.52 21.90
N ARG A 296 -7.16 -21.25 21.22
CA ARG A 296 -7.95 -20.71 20.11
C ARG A 296 -8.82 -19.53 20.54
N GLU A 297 -9.48 -19.64 21.69
CA GLU A 297 -10.29 -18.55 22.25
C GLU A 297 -9.42 -17.36 22.66
N LEU A 298 -8.25 -17.60 23.26
CA LEU A 298 -7.29 -16.54 23.59
C LEU A 298 -6.83 -15.78 22.35
N VAL A 299 -6.41 -16.47 21.28
CA VAL A 299 -6.02 -15.83 20.02
C VAL A 299 -7.19 -15.06 19.41
N ARG A 300 -8.39 -15.65 19.40
CA ARG A 300 -9.61 -14.98 18.91
C ARG A 300 -9.88 -13.68 19.66
N SER A 301 -9.76 -13.69 20.99
CA SER A 301 -9.99 -12.52 21.85
C SER A 301 -9.03 -11.35 21.56
N ARG A 302 -7.91 -11.61 20.89
CA ARG A 302 -6.91 -10.59 20.51
C ARG A 302 -7.01 -10.17 19.05
N THR A 303 -7.43 -11.06 18.16
CA THR A 303 -7.57 -10.76 16.73
C THR A 303 -8.92 -10.14 16.38
N LEU A 304 -10.02 -10.59 17.00
CA LEU A 304 -11.37 -10.16 16.62
C LEU A 304 -11.63 -8.66 16.82
N PRO A 305 -11.22 -8.02 17.94
CA PRO A 305 -11.39 -6.57 18.08
C PRO A 305 -10.63 -5.76 17.02
N THR A 306 -9.48 -6.26 16.57
CA THR A 306 -8.69 -5.63 15.50
C THR A 306 -9.33 -5.86 14.14
N TRP A 307 -9.88 -7.06 13.91
CA TRP A 307 -10.66 -7.37 12.70
C TRP A 307 -11.84 -6.41 12.53
N ASP A 308 -12.65 -6.21 13.56
CA ASP A 308 -13.80 -5.31 13.53
C ASP A 308 -13.38 -3.87 13.21
N ARG A 309 -12.25 -3.43 13.78
CA ARG A 309 -11.68 -2.10 13.53
C ARG A 309 -11.14 -1.91 12.12
N VAL A 310 -10.57 -2.95 11.50
CA VAL A 310 -10.19 -2.86 10.08
C VAL A 310 -11.43 -2.62 9.23
N TRP A 311 -12.53 -3.33 9.50
CA TRP A 311 -13.80 -3.10 8.78
C TRP A 311 -14.42 -1.73 9.06
N GLU A 312 -14.38 -1.25 10.30
CA GLU A 312 -14.78 0.12 10.64
C GLU A 312 -13.97 1.16 9.84
N GLY A 313 -12.65 0.97 9.74
CA GLY A 313 -11.79 1.84 8.93
C GLY A 313 -12.15 1.79 7.43
N LEU A 314 -12.46 0.60 6.90
CA LEU A 314 -12.96 0.46 5.52
C LEU A 314 -14.28 1.19 5.31
N ASP A 315 -15.22 1.12 6.26
CA ASP A 315 -16.50 1.82 6.19
C ASP A 315 -16.31 3.34 6.15
N LEU A 316 -15.42 3.87 7.00
CA LEU A 316 -15.07 5.31 7.01
C LEU A 316 -14.47 5.76 5.67
N LEU A 317 -13.54 4.98 5.11
CA LEU A 317 -12.92 5.31 3.82
C LEU A 317 -13.90 5.15 2.65
N ARG A 318 -14.82 4.20 2.72
CA ARG A 318 -15.86 3.98 1.70
C ARG A 318 -16.89 5.10 1.67
N ALA A 319 -17.09 5.83 2.78
CA ALA A 319 -17.94 7.01 2.84
C ALA A 319 -17.37 8.20 2.06
N LEU A 320 -16.07 8.19 1.73
CA LEU A 320 -15.45 9.23 0.90
C LEU A 320 -15.68 8.92 -0.59
N PRO A 321 -15.97 9.95 -1.42
CA PRO A 321 -15.99 9.80 -2.88
C PRO A 321 -14.61 9.39 -3.40
N GLU A 322 -14.58 8.62 -4.48
CA GLU A 322 -13.33 8.16 -5.10
C GLU A 322 -12.64 9.27 -5.90
N GLY A 323 -11.33 9.43 -5.72
CA GLY A 323 -10.53 10.40 -6.48
C GLY A 323 -10.46 10.02 -7.97
N ALA A 324 -10.42 11.03 -8.84
CA ALA A 324 -10.58 10.83 -10.29
C ALA A 324 -9.47 9.96 -10.92
N HIS A 325 -8.25 9.95 -10.36
CA HIS A 325 -7.15 9.14 -10.88
C HIS A 325 -6.97 7.78 -10.16
N VAL A 326 -7.87 7.40 -9.23
CA VAL A 326 -7.76 6.11 -8.54
C VAL A 326 -7.89 4.94 -9.52
N GLU A 327 -8.86 5.00 -10.44
CA GLU A 327 -9.08 3.97 -11.47
C GLU A 327 -7.85 3.75 -12.37
N GLU A 328 -7.18 4.83 -12.77
CA GLU A 328 -5.95 4.76 -13.57
C GLU A 328 -4.84 4.03 -12.81
N ARG A 329 -4.66 4.34 -11.52
CA ARG A 329 -3.68 3.67 -10.66
C ARG A 329 -4.07 2.20 -10.41
N TRP A 330 -5.35 1.91 -10.23
CA TRP A 330 -5.84 0.55 -10.08
C TRP A 330 -5.60 -0.30 -11.33
N THR A 331 -5.80 0.28 -12.51
CA THR A 331 -5.47 -0.38 -13.78
C THR A 331 -4.00 -0.80 -13.84
N ARG A 332 -3.06 0.02 -13.30
CA ARG A 332 -1.64 -0.38 -13.20
C ARG A 332 -1.41 -1.53 -12.23
N ASP A 333 -2.17 -1.60 -11.13
CA ASP A 333 -2.12 -2.72 -10.22
C ASP A 333 -2.67 -4.01 -10.85
N ARG A 334 -3.73 -3.91 -11.65
CA ARG A 334 -4.24 -5.03 -12.47
C ARG A 334 -3.16 -5.55 -13.42
N TRP A 335 -2.49 -4.66 -14.17
CA TRP A 335 -1.35 -5.05 -15.00
C TRP A 335 -0.23 -5.73 -14.21
N SER A 336 0.07 -5.23 -13.01
CA SER A 336 1.07 -5.83 -12.13
C SER A 336 0.68 -7.23 -11.68
N PHE A 337 -0.59 -7.42 -11.29
CA PHE A 337 -1.14 -8.71 -10.89
C PHE A 337 -1.12 -9.71 -12.05
N THR A 338 -1.68 -9.33 -13.21
CA THR A 338 -1.68 -10.14 -14.44
C THR A 338 -0.27 -10.55 -14.82
N GLY A 339 0.68 -9.61 -14.87
CA GLY A 339 2.08 -9.92 -15.17
C GLY A 339 2.77 -10.80 -14.12
N HIS A 340 2.26 -10.89 -12.89
CA HIS A 340 2.76 -11.89 -11.93
C HIS A 340 2.10 -13.24 -12.09
N ARG A 341 0.77 -13.29 -12.28
CA ARG A 341 0.00 -14.48 -12.62
C ARG A 341 0.65 -15.22 -13.79
N ASP A 342 0.93 -14.51 -14.88
CA ASP A 342 1.48 -15.11 -16.11
C ASP A 342 2.84 -15.77 -15.87
N ARG A 343 3.69 -15.14 -15.06
CA ARG A 343 4.99 -15.71 -14.66
C ARG A 343 4.83 -16.96 -13.79
N VAL A 344 3.84 -16.97 -12.89
CA VAL A 344 3.53 -18.14 -12.07
C VAL A 344 3.04 -19.29 -12.95
N VAL A 345 2.11 -19.02 -13.87
CA VAL A 345 1.53 -20.00 -14.81
C VAL A 345 2.59 -20.55 -15.77
N ALA A 346 3.49 -19.68 -16.27
CA ALA A 346 4.62 -20.07 -17.12
C ALA A 346 5.67 -20.93 -16.39
N GLY A 347 5.54 -21.15 -15.08
CA GLY A 347 6.49 -21.93 -14.30
C GLY A 347 7.82 -21.21 -14.09
N GLU A 348 7.86 -19.88 -14.21
CA GLU A 348 9.08 -19.12 -13.94
C GLU A 348 9.58 -19.37 -12.52
N PRO A 349 10.90 -19.26 -12.27
CA PRO A 349 11.45 -19.42 -10.94
C PRO A 349 10.87 -18.39 -9.93
N PRO A 350 10.96 -18.66 -8.62
CA PRO A 350 10.63 -17.68 -7.59
C PRO A 350 11.46 -16.39 -7.75
N GLN A 351 10.91 -15.28 -7.26
CA GLN A 351 11.62 -14.00 -7.30
C GLN A 351 12.94 -14.11 -6.51
N PRO A 352 14.06 -13.58 -7.03
CA PRO A 352 15.38 -13.76 -6.44
C PRO A 352 15.46 -13.20 -5.01
N ARG A 353 16.39 -13.72 -4.20
CA ARG A 353 16.64 -13.16 -2.86
C ARG A 353 17.18 -11.74 -2.91
N ARG A 354 18.08 -11.48 -3.85
CA ARG A 354 18.73 -10.20 -4.06
C ARG A 354 18.47 -9.76 -5.48
N ASP A 355 18.04 -8.52 -5.65
CA ASP A 355 17.97 -7.92 -6.97
C ASP A 355 19.39 -7.67 -7.47
N ASP A 356 19.63 -7.94 -8.76
CA ASP A 356 20.81 -7.40 -9.44
C ASP A 356 20.74 -5.86 -9.50
N ALA A 357 21.86 -5.22 -9.81
CA ALA A 357 21.96 -3.77 -9.78
C ALA A 357 21.00 -3.07 -10.74
N VAL A 358 20.78 -3.62 -11.94
CA VAL A 358 19.88 -3.04 -12.95
C VAL A 358 18.43 -3.19 -12.49
N THR A 359 18.04 -4.35 -11.98
CA THR A 359 16.71 -4.59 -11.40
C THR A 359 16.45 -3.66 -10.22
N ALA A 360 17.40 -3.53 -9.30
CA ALA A 360 17.30 -2.64 -8.13
C ALA A 360 17.14 -1.18 -8.56
N ALA A 361 17.97 -0.70 -9.50
CA ALA A 361 17.90 0.65 -10.04
C ALA A 361 16.57 0.91 -10.77
N ASN A 362 16.08 -0.05 -11.57
CA ASN A 362 14.78 0.05 -12.23
C ASN A 362 13.63 0.14 -11.22
N LYS A 363 13.66 -0.66 -10.14
CA LYS A 363 12.65 -0.59 -9.07
C LYS A 363 12.68 0.77 -8.37
N LEU A 364 13.86 1.30 -8.06
CA LEU A 364 14.01 2.62 -7.45
C LEU A 364 13.49 3.73 -8.36
N ALA A 365 13.95 3.78 -9.61
CA ALA A 365 13.49 4.77 -10.58
C ALA A 365 11.98 4.68 -10.84
N THR A 366 11.40 3.47 -10.78
CA THR A 366 9.95 3.29 -10.84
C THR A 366 9.26 3.87 -9.61
N ARG A 367 9.74 3.59 -8.41
CA ARG A 367 9.17 4.14 -7.16
C ARG A 367 9.22 5.66 -7.12
N GLU A 368 10.32 6.28 -7.56
CA GLU A 368 10.44 7.75 -7.65
C GLU A 368 9.41 8.34 -8.63
N ARG A 369 9.25 7.74 -9.81
CA ARG A 369 8.23 8.17 -10.79
C ARG A 369 6.82 8.01 -10.26
N GLU A 370 6.50 6.87 -9.63
CA GLU A 370 5.17 6.64 -9.05
C GLU A 370 4.92 7.53 -7.83
N GLN A 371 5.93 7.87 -7.03
CA GLN A 371 5.80 8.85 -5.94
C GLN A 371 5.39 10.21 -6.47
N ALA A 372 6.14 10.73 -7.44
CA ALA A 372 5.86 12.03 -8.03
C ALA A 372 4.52 12.06 -8.80
N ARG A 373 4.16 10.95 -9.48
CA ARG A 373 2.83 10.81 -10.09
C ARG A 373 1.73 10.83 -9.04
N LEU A 374 1.86 10.03 -7.98
CA LEU A 374 0.86 9.96 -6.93
C LEU A 374 0.64 11.34 -6.32
N GLU A 375 1.71 12.02 -5.96
CA GLU A 375 1.66 13.36 -5.36
C GLU A 375 0.97 14.40 -6.25
N ALA A 376 1.23 14.35 -7.56
CA ALA A 376 0.57 15.22 -8.52
C ALA A 376 -0.92 14.89 -8.64
N GLN A 377 -1.26 13.60 -8.78
CA GLN A 377 -2.65 13.15 -8.92
C GLN A 377 -3.48 13.40 -7.66
N GLU A 378 -2.95 13.13 -6.47
CA GLU A 378 -3.63 13.42 -5.20
C GLU A 378 -3.93 14.92 -5.08
N ALA A 379 -3.00 15.79 -5.50
CA ALA A 379 -3.23 17.24 -5.52
C ALA A 379 -4.29 17.67 -6.54
N LEU A 380 -4.31 17.06 -7.73
CA LEU A 380 -5.29 17.37 -8.78
C LEU A 380 -6.69 16.88 -8.44
N ASP A 381 -6.78 15.74 -7.75
CA ASP A 381 -8.04 15.11 -7.35
C ASP A 381 -8.70 15.79 -6.15
N ASP A 382 -7.90 16.41 -5.28
CA ASP A 382 -8.37 16.84 -3.95
C ASP A 382 -8.04 18.31 -3.63
N PRO A 383 -9.06 19.16 -3.44
CA PRO A 383 -8.84 20.57 -3.11
C PRO A 383 -8.07 20.79 -1.80
N LEU A 384 -8.17 19.91 -0.79
CA LEU A 384 -7.40 20.05 0.45
C LEU A 384 -5.91 19.76 0.23
N VAL A 385 -5.60 18.75 -0.58
CA VAL A 385 -4.22 18.44 -0.96
C VAL A 385 -3.65 19.57 -1.82
N MET A 386 -4.43 20.10 -2.78
CA MET A 386 -4.04 21.27 -3.57
C MET A 386 -3.81 22.51 -2.71
N ALA A 387 -4.65 22.77 -1.70
CA ALA A 387 -4.47 23.89 -0.78
C ALA A 387 -3.11 23.82 -0.06
N GLY A 388 -2.69 22.62 0.34
CA GLY A 388 -1.34 22.39 0.88
C GLY A 388 -0.23 22.77 -0.09
N ARG A 389 -0.37 22.41 -1.38
CA ARG A 389 0.58 22.79 -2.45
C ARG A 389 0.60 24.29 -2.70
N ARG A 390 -0.56 24.95 -2.64
CA ARG A 390 -0.68 26.42 -2.78
C ARG A 390 0.04 27.16 -1.65
N LEU A 391 -0.18 26.73 -0.41
CA LEU A 391 0.50 27.30 0.76
C LEU A 391 2.02 27.08 0.75
N ALA A 392 2.50 26.00 0.12
CA ALA A 392 3.92 25.74 -0.06
C ALA A 392 4.55 26.54 -1.22
N GLY A 393 3.74 27.31 -1.98
CA GLY A 393 4.18 28.04 -3.17
C GLY A 393 4.41 27.14 -4.39
N GLU A 394 3.95 25.89 -4.37
CA GLU A 394 4.10 24.89 -5.44
C GLU A 394 2.91 24.87 -6.41
N ALA A 395 1.86 25.62 -6.11
CA ALA A 395 0.70 25.85 -6.95
C ALA A 395 0.10 27.23 -6.63
N PHE A 396 -0.79 27.72 -7.49
CA PHE A 396 -1.59 28.91 -7.23
C PHE A 396 -2.92 28.86 -7.97
N ALA A 397 -3.94 29.47 -7.40
CA ALA A 397 -5.23 29.68 -8.03
C ALA A 397 -5.47 31.17 -8.24
N GLY A 398 -6.10 31.53 -9.36
CA GLY A 398 -6.34 32.92 -9.67
C GLY A 398 -7.39 33.12 -10.76
N GLU A 399 -7.76 34.38 -10.94
CA GLU A 399 -8.70 34.83 -11.96
C GLU A 399 -7.95 35.42 -13.15
N VAL A 400 -8.30 35.01 -14.36
CA VAL A 400 -7.77 35.59 -15.59
C VAL A 400 -8.37 36.97 -15.80
N VAL A 401 -7.54 38.02 -15.76
CA VAL A 401 -7.98 39.41 -15.92
C VAL A 401 -7.78 39.97 -17.32
N ASP A 402 -6.83 39.42 -18.06
CA ASP A 402 -6.54 39.79 -19.43
C ASP A 402 -5.93 38.65 -20.23
N VAL A 403 -6.18 38.64 -21.54
CA VAL A 403 -5.65 37.66 -22.49
C VAL A 403 -5.26 38.36 -23.77
N VAL A 404 -3.96 38.40 -24.05
CA VAL A 404 -3.40 39.02 -25.24
C VAL A 404 -2.84 37.94 -26.16
N MET A 405 -3.39 37.83 -27.37
CA MET A 405 -2.85 36.93 -28.37
C MET A 405 -1.45 37.37 -28.83
N ALA A 406 -0.48 36.47 -28.74
CA ALA A 406 0.85 36.63 -29.31
C ALA A 406 1.26 35.37 -30.08
N TYR A 407 2.36 35.46 -30.83
CA TYR A 407 2.85 34.38 -31.71
C TYR A 407 4.35 34.19 -31.55
N SER A 408 4.83 32.96 -31.78
CA SER A 408 6.26 32.65 -31.77
C SER A 408 7.00 33.29 -32.95
N GLU A 409 8.23 33.73 -32.70
CA GLU A 409 9.15 34.25 -33.73
C GLU A 409 9.78 33.08 -34.50
N SER A 410 9.03 32.51 -35.44
CA SER A 410 9.47 31.40 -36.29
C SER A 410 8.96 31.55 -37.72
N LYS A 411 9.61 30.87 -38.69
CA LYS A 411 9.17 30.86 -40.10
C LYS A 411 7.70 30.43 -40.30
N ARG A 412 7.18 29.63 -39.35
CA ARG A 412 5.76 29.32 -39.20
C ARG A 412 5.36 29.73 -37.78
N PRO A 413 4.78 30.93 -37.58
CA PRO A 413 4.40 31.42 -36.27
C PRO A 413 3.33 30.53 -35.64
N SER A 414 3.52 30.16 -34.38
CA SER A 414 2.57 29.37 -33.59
C SER A 414 2.00 30.22 -32.45
N PRO A 415 0.73 30.03 -32.05
CA PRO A 415 0.12 30.81 -30.98
C PRO A 415 0.89 30.72 -29.66
N ARG A 416 1.07 31.86 -28.98
CA ARG A 416 1.71 32.04 -27.67
C ARG A 416 0.95 33.11 -26.86
N PRO A 417 -0.35 32.93 -26.58
CA PRO A 417 -1.12 33.92 -25.85
C PRO A 417 -0.51 34.18 -24.47
N LEU A 418 -0.52 35.46 -24.09
CA LEU A 418 -0.18 35.94 -22.77
C LEU A 418 -1.47 36.07 -21.96
N VAL A 419 -1.49 35.44 -20.79
CA VAL A 419 -2.63 35.38 -19.88
C VAL A 419 -2.19 36.05 -18.59
N THR A 420 -2.85 37.14 -18.21
CA THR A 420 -2.62 37.81 -16.93
C THR A 420 -3.57 37.25 -15.90
N VAL A 421 -3.03 36.69 -14.83
CA VAL A 421 -3.75 36.03 -13.74
C VAL A 421 -3.55 36.81 -12.45
N ARG A 422 -4.65 37.20 -11.80
CA ARG A 422 -4.65 37.80 -10.47
C ARG A 422 -4.79 36.70 -9.42
N THR A 423 -3.86 36.63 -8.47
CA THR A 423 -3.85 35.62 -7.40
C THR A 423 -3.46 36.22 -6.05
N ASP A 424 -4.03 35.68 -4.97
CA ASP A 424 -3.64 35.99 -3.59
C ASP A 424 -2.55 35.03 -3.07
N ASP A 425 -2.24 33.98 -3.84
CA ASP A 425 -1.20 33.01 -3.48
C ASP A 425 0.19 33.58 -3.75
N ARG A 426 1.21 33.00 -3.10
CA ARG A 426 2.62 33.38 -3.25
C ARG A 426 3.44 32.25 -3.86
N PRO A 427 3.27 31.94 -5.16
CA PRO A 427 3.99 30.86 -5.80
C PRO A 427 5.49 31.18 -5.94
N HIS A 428 6.34 30.16 -5.80
CA HIS A 428 7.80 30.28 -5.94
C HIS A 428 8.22 30.28 -7.41
N LEU A 429 7.88 31.37 -8.13
CA LEU A 429 8.19 31.52 -9.55
C LEU A 429 9.58 32.14 -9.76
N GLY A 430 10.48 31.38 -10.36
CA GLY A 430 11.72 31.90 -10.94
C GLY A 430 11.53 32.44 -12.36
N GLU A 431 12.57 33.07 -12.92
CA GLU A 431 12.56 33.49 -14.33
C GLU A 431 12.24 32.30 -15.24
N ARG A 432 11.28 32.47 -16.15
CA ARG A 432 10.87 31.45 -17.14
C ARG A 432 10.41 30.13 -16.51
N ALA A 433 9.95 30.16 -15.26
CA ALA A 433 9.40 28.99 -14.59
C ALA A 433 8.25 28.41 -15.41
N LYS A 434 8.22 27.07 -15.53
CA LYS A 434 7.10 26.37 -16.16
C LYS A 434 5.99 26.16 -15.13
N VAL A 435 4.77 26.38 -15.56
CA VAL A 435 3.56 26.10 -14.79
C VAL A 435 2.59 25.29 -15.64
N PHE A 436 1.72 24.53 -15.00
CA PHE A 436 0.82 23.59 -15.67
C PHE A 436 -0.60 23.78 -15.16
N ARG A 437 -1.58 23.77 -16.07
CA ARG A 437 -3.01 23.68 -15.71
C ARG A 437 -3.63 22.42 -16.30
N SER A 438 -4.68 21.92 -15.68
CA SER A 438 -5.44 20.80 -16.26
C SER A 438 -6.38 21.33 -17.36
N LEU A 439 -6.24 20.80 -18.58
CA LEU A 439 -7.10 21.07 -19.72
C LEU A 439 -7.71 19.75 -20.19
N GLY A 440 -8.99 19.53 -19.88
CA GLY A 440 -9.68 18.28 -20.22
C GLY A 440 -8.98 17.04 -19.65
N GLY A 441 -8.45 17.15 -18.42
CA GLY A 441 -7.71 16.07 -17.75
C GLY A 441 -6.25 15.91 -18.20
N LYS A 442 -5.74 16.77 -19.10
CA LYS A 442 -4.35 16.70 -19.56
C LYS A 442 -3.57 17.95 -19.16
N PRO A 443 -2.27 17.85 -18.84
CA PRO A 443 -1.47 19.02 -18.48
C PRO A 443 -1.26 19.94 -19.69
N GLN A 444 -1.65 21.21 -19.59
CA GLN A 444 -1.25 22.27 -20.51
C GLN A 444 -0.17 23.13 -19.85
N ALA A 445 0.95 23.31 -20.52
CA ALA A 445 2.09 24.07 -20.04
C ALA A 445 1.97 25.55 -20.38
N ALA A 446 2.45 26.38 -19.44
CA ALA A 446 2.69 27.80 -19.61
C ALA A 446 4.06 28.19 -19.03
N GLU A 447 4.60 29.31 -19.47
CA GLU A 447 5.87 29.88 -19.02
C GLU A 447 5.59 31.20 -18.31
N PHE A 448 6.14 31.38 -17.11
CA PHE A 448 6.07 32.65 -16.39
C PHE A 448 6.95 33.69 -17.09
N VAL A 449 6.34 34.80 -17.51
CA VAL A 449 7.01 35.88 -18.25
C VAL A 449 7.42 37.01 -17.31
N GLY A 450 6.61 37.30 -16.30
CA GLY A 450 6.86 38.37 -15.35
C GLY A 450 5.60 38.76 -14.58
N ARG A 451 5.73 39.80 -13.77
CA ARG A 451 4.61 40.41 -13.03
C ARG A 451 4.18 41.68 -13.75
N ASP A 452 2.88 41.93 -13.77
CA ASP A 452 2.30 43.15 -14.34
C ASP A 452 1.85 44.07 -13.21
N GLY A 453 2.77 44.89 -12.67
CA GLY A 453 2.53 45.72 -11.49
C GLY A 453 3.53 45.47 -10.36
N GLU A 454 3.22 45.99 -9.16
CA GLU A 454 4.01 45.71 -7.95
C GLU A 454 3.71 44.29 -7.45
N GLU A 455 4.59 43.72 -6.62
CA GLU A 455 4.41 42.36 -6.10
C GLU A 455 3.13 42.22 -5.24
N GLU A 456 2.66 43.31 -4.64
CA GLU A 456 1.42 43.36 -3.87
C GLU A 456 0.15 43.25 -4.73
N ASP A 457 0.23 43.52 -6.04
CA ASP A 457 -0.92 43.47 -6.95
C ASP A 457 -1.32 42.03 -7.34
N GLY A 458 -0.42 41.05 -7.11
CA GLY A 458 -0.70 39.64 -7.37
C GLY A 458 -0.92 39.28 -8.85
N LEU A 459 -0.47 40.12 -9.78
CA LEU A 459 -0.68 39.96 -11.22
C LEU A 459 0.50 39.21 -11.87
N LEU A 460 0.22 37.99 -12.35
CA LEU A 460 1.19 37.11 -13.00
C LEU A 460 0.90 37.00 -14.50
N VAL A 461 1.91 37.23 -15.34
CA VAL A 461 1.79 37.06 -16.79
C VAL A 461 2.34 35.70 -17.20
N LEU A 462 1.48 34.86 -17.76
CA LEU A 462 1.80 33.50 -18.19
C LEU A 462 1.67 33.39 -19.71
N ARG A 463 2.66 32.78 -20.36
CA ARG A 463 2.62 32.46 -21.79
C ARG A 463 2.21 31.01 -21.98
N ILE A 464 1.06 30.74 -22.60
CA ILE A 464 0.69 29.35 -22.94
C ILE A 464 1.59 28.84 -24.06
N VAL A 465 2.15 27.63 -23.92
CA VAL A 465 3.15 27.09 -24.86
C VAL A 465 2.70 25.86 -25.65
N ASP A 466 1.69 25.13 -25.18
CA ASP A 466 1.22 23.91 -25.83
C ASP A 466 -0.31 23.71 -25.78
N LYS A 467 -0.77 22.62 -26.40
CA LYS A 467 -2.17 22.16 -26.42
C LYS A 467 -3.20 23.18 -26.91
N MET A 468 -2.84 23.96 -27.92
CA MET A 468 -3.70 24.92 -28.62
C MET A 468 -4.08 24.46 -30.03
N GLY A 469 -3.98 23.16 -30.31
CA GLY A 469 -4.12 22.61 -31.66
C GLY A 469 -2.89 22.81 -32.54
N ARG A 470 -3.02 22.43 -33.82
CA ARG A 470 -1.93 22.51 -34.83
C ARG A 470 -2.03 23.74 -35.74
N GLY A 471 -3.11 24.51 -35.63
CA GLY A 471 -3.42 25.67 -36.47
C GLY A 471 -2.79 26.98 -35.98
N LYS A 472 -2.98 28.03 -36.79
CA LYS A 472 -2.64 29.42 -36.41
C LYS A 472 -3.69 30.02 -35.46
N GLU A 473 -4.92 29.53 -35.54
CA GLU A 473 -5.97 29.84 -34.57
C GLU A 473 -6.01 28.72 -33.52
N PRO A 474 -5.97 29.07 -32.22
CA PRO A 474 -6.11 28.08 -31.15
C PRO A 474 -7.44 27.32 -31.25
N GLU A 475 -7.42 26.04 -30.91
CA GLU A 475 -8.66 25.25 -30.75
C GLU A 475 -9.57 25.88 -29.68
N THR A 476 -10.88 25.85 -29.88
CA THR A 476 -11.85 26.41 -28.94
C THR A 476 -11.68 25.80 -27.54
N GLY A 477 -11.64 26.64 -26.50
CA GLY A 477 -11.43 26.24 -25.10
C GLY A 477 -9.97 25.94 -24.72
N SER A 478 -9.02 25.98 -25.67
CA SER A 478 -7.60 25.73 -25.37
C SER A 478 -6.87 26.92 -24.73
N VAL A 479 -7.39 28.13 -24.91
CA VAL A 479 -6.88 29.36 -24.30
C VAL A 479 -7.90 29.83 -23.26
N PRO A 480 -7.48 30.23 -22.05
CA PRO A 480 -8.38 30.80 -21.07
C PRO A 480 -9.11 32.05 -21.59
N GLU A 481 -10.27 32.33 -21.03
CA GLU A 481 -11.02 33.56 -21.25
C GLU A 481 -10.93 34.47 -20.02
N LYS A 482 -11.16 35.77 -20.23
CA LYS A 482 -11.23 36.74 -19.13
C LYS A 482 -12.39 36.37 -18.19
N GLY A 483 -12.09 36.30 -16.90
CA GLY A 483 -13.01 35.87 -15.84
C GLY A 483 -12.86 34.40 -15.44
N ASP A 484 -12.11 33.60 -16.20
CA ASP A 484 -11.85 32.20 -15.85
C ASP A 484 -11.10 32.10 -14.51
N ARG A 485 -11.53 31.16 -13.67
CA ARG A 485 -10.82 30.79 -12.44
C ARG A 485 -10.03 29.52 -12.69
N LEU A 486 -8.71 29.63 -12.62
CA LEU A 486 -7.79 28.54 -12.95
C LEU A 486 -6.86 28.24 -11.78
N CYS A 487 -6.46 26.98 -11.69
CA CYS A 487 -5.38 26.53 -10.82
C CYS A 487 -4.19 26.12 -11.68
N PHE A 488 -3.02 26.67 -11.37
CA PHE A 488 -1.75 26.33 -11.99
C PHE A 488 -0.86 25.64 -10.95
N THR A 489 -0.07 24.65 -11.39
CA THR A 489 0.90 23.92 -10.59
C THR A 489 2.30 24.18 -11.12
N LEU A 490 3.31 24.20 -10.25
CA LEU A 490 4.72 24.28 -10.65
C LEU A 490 5.32 22.90 -10.91
N PHE A 491 4.58 21.84 -10.59
CA PHE A 491 4.93 20.45 -10.89
C PHE A 491 4.16 19.92 -12.12
N GLU A 492 4.81 19.04 -12.86
CA GLU A 492 4.21 18.32 -14.00
C GLU A 492 3.16 17.31 -13.51
N HIS A 493 2.04 17.20 -14.24
CA HIS A 493 0.97 16.24 -13.91
C HIS A 493 1.33 14.81 -14.33
N GLU A 494 2.24 14.67 -15.29
CA GLU A 494 2.76 13.40 -15.77
C GLU A 494 4.29 13.44 -15.76
N GLN A 495 4.90 12.53 -15.03
CA GLN A 495 6.37 12.42 -15.00
C GLN A 495 6.91 11.77 -16.27
N ARG A 496 7.92 12.39 -16.87
CA ARG A 496 8.67 11.79 -17.98
C ARG A 496 9.54 10.64 -17.48
N GLY A 497 9.72 9.63 -18.33
CA GLY A 497 10.65 8.54 -18.08
C GLY A 497 12.08 9.06 -17.94
N GLY A 498 12.83 8.50 -16.98
CA GLY A 498 14.26 8.74 -16.84
C GLY A 498 15.07 8.14 -18.00
N ALA A 499 16.39 8.37 -17.99
CA ALA A 499 17.29 7.78 -18.97
C ALA A 499 17.20 6.24 -18.98
N LYS A 500 17.39 5.63 -20.16
CA LYS A 500 17.47 4.16 -20.27
C LYS A 500 18.68 3.68 -19.46
N LEU A 501 18.47 2.70 -18.58
CA LEU A 501 19.56 1.99 -17.93
C LEU A 501 20.28 1.08 -18.94
N PRO A 502 21.58 0.75 -18.71
CA PRO A 502 22.29 -0.21 -19.54
C PRO A 502 21.62 -1.58 -19.47
N ASP A 503 21.88 -2.41 -20.50
CA ASP A 503 21.47 -3.80 -20.47
C ASP A 503 22.30 -4.56 -19.41
N PRO A 504 21.81 -5.65 -18.79
CA PRO A 504 22.47 -6.29 -17.65
C PRO A 504 23.93 -6.69 -17.91
N GLU A 505 24.25 -7.11 -19.14
CA GLU A 505 25.58 -7.49 -19.59
C GLU A 505 26.58 -6.33 -19.59
N ASP A 506 26.08 -5.09 -19.68
CA ASP A 506 26.88 -3.85 -19.69
C ASP A 506 26.98 -3.21 -18.28
N THR A 507 26.59 -3.93 -17.23
CA THR A 507 26.66 -3.43 -15.85
C THR A 507 28.11 -3.20 -15.43
N PRO A 508 28.50 -1.96 -15.03
CA PRO A 508 29.88 -1.68 -14.62
C PRO A 508 30.32 -2.51 -13.40
N TRP A 509 31.62 -2.86 -13.34
CA TRP A 509 32.20 -3.63 -12.22
C TRP A 509 31.96 -2.99 -10.85
N THR A 510 31.91 -1.66 -10.80
CA THR A 510 31.62 -0.88 -9.58
C THR A 510 30.22 -1.11 -9.02
N HIS A 511 29.32 -1.69 -9.81
CA HIS A 511 27.93 -1.99 -9.46
C HIS A 511 27.65 -3.51 -9.46
N GLY A 512 28.70 -4.33 -9.37
CA GLY A 512 28.59 -5.80 -9.36
C GLY A 512 29.03 -6.48 -10.64
N GLY A 513 29.31 -5.73 -11.71
CA GLY A 513 29.69 -6.28 -13.02
C GLY A 513 28.53 -6.96 -13.75
N PRO A 514 28.78 -7.53 -14.94
CA PRO A 514 27.81 -8.35 -15.65
C PRO A 514 27.36 -9.52 -14.75
N PRO A 515 26.06 -9.88 -14.73
CA PRO A 515 25.59 -11.02 -13.95
C PRO A 515 26.29 -12.30 -14.42
N GLY A 516 26.75 -13.11 -13.46
CA GLY A 516 27.29 -14.44 -13.73
C GLY A 516 26.20 -15.43 -14.20
N GLU A 517 26.61 -16.66 -14.52
CA GLU A 517 25.70 -17.72 -14.94
C GLU A 517 24.63 -17.97 -13.85
N GLN A 518 23.35 -18.01 -14.25
CA GLN A 518 22.24 -18.21 -13.32
C GLN A 518 22.24 -19.64 -12.78
N VAL A 519 22.91 -19.83 -11.65
CA VAL A 519 22.82 -21.08 -10.88
C VAL A 519 21.52 -21.04 -10.06
N PRO A 520 20.71 -22.13 -10.02
CA PRO A 520 19.54 -22.19 -9.16
C PRO A 520 19.89 -21.77 -7.72
N GLU A 521 19.24 -20.72 -7.20
CA GLU A 521 19.52 -20.24 -5.84
C GLU A 521 19.22 -21.36 -4.84
N VAL A 522 20.27 -21.83 -4.18
CA VAL A 522 20.16 -22.82 -3.09
C VAL A 522 19.43 -22.14 -1.93
N PRO A 523 18.56 -22.86 -1.18
CA PRO A 523 18.04 -22.38 0.10
C PRO A 523 19.16 -21.81 0.97
N ASP A 524 18.89 -20.73 1.73
CA ASP A 524 19.89 -20.21 2.66
C ASP A 524 20.29 -21.34 3.61
N SER A 525 21.58 -21.38 3.99
CA SER A 525 21.97 -22.16 5.14
C SER A 525 21.17 -21.65 6.33
N VAL A 526 20.41 -22.53 6.97
CA VAL A 526 19.53 -22.18 8.09
C VAL A 526 20.34 -21.38 9.14
N THR A 527 20.08 -20.08 9.26
CA THR A 527 20.63 -19.26 10.33
C THR A 527 19.73 -19.38 11.56
N ARG A 528 20.21 -19.01 12.77
CA ARG A 528 19.36 -18.96 13.97
C ARG A 528 18.15 -18.03 13.81
N GLU A 529 18.18 -17.12 12.84
CA GLU A 529 17.08 -16.19 12.51
C GLU A 529 16.10 -16.80 11.48
N ASP A 530 16.48 -17.88 10.79
CA ASP A 530 15.66 -18.61 9.80
C ASP A 530 15.08 -19.92 10.34
N VAL A 531 15.43 -20.29 11.58
CA VAL A 531 14.75 -21.36 12.32
C VAL A 531 13.38 -20.80 12.75
N LEU A 532 12.39 -20.99 11.87
CA LEU A 532 11.05 -21.37 12.30
C LEU A 532 11.19 -22.73 13.00
#